data_AF-C4LLP3-F1
#
_entry.id   AF-C4LLP3-F1
#
_cell.length_a   1.000
_cell.length_b   1.000
_cell.length_c   1.000
_cell.angle_alpha   90.00
_cell.angle_beta   90.00
_cell.angle_gamma   90.00
#
_symmetry.space_group_name_H-M   'P 1'
#
loop_
_entity.id
_entity.type
_entity.pdbx_description
1 polymer ?
#
loop_
_entity_poly.entity_id
_entity_poly.type
_entity_poly.pdbx_seq_one_letter_code
_entity_poly.pdbx_strand_id
1 'polypeptide(L)'
;MIFWMGKNSRQMKGELEGSMARTLGEHESGWGVVWIAVLAVGREGMETALFIWATVRSSIENNVAATTTGVVLGLIIAIILGWAVYKGAARINMRMFFAVTGIFLIFVAAGICSYGIGDLQEAGVIPGVMNHAWNISHLLPENTSPLYWIYVVGQAMFQINVQPTVAQVIAWWVYLVPVLVLFILQIRGKVFAPSAPSTSSASARSAAPATDK
;
A
#
# COMPACT_ATOMS: atom_id res chain seq x y z
N MET A 1 -8.87 -3.35 1.37
CA MET A 1 -8.43 -2.05 0.79
C MET A 1 -7.72 -2.25 -0.55
N ILE A 2 -6.62 -3.01 -0.63
CA ILE A 2 -5.84 -3.21 -1.87
C ILE A 2 -6.64 -3.76 -3.06
N PHE A 3 -7.41 -4.84 -2.88
CA PHE A 3 -8.29 -5.35 -3.95
C PHE A 3 -9.38 -4.35 -4.34
N TRP A 4 -9.91 -3.57 -3.39
CA TRP A 4 -10.95 -2.57 -3.68
C TRP A 4 -10.38 -1.39 -4.49
N MET A 5 -9.19 -0.91 -4.14
CA MET A 5 -8.47 0.14 -4.88
C MET A 5 -8.07 -0.32 -6.29
N GLY A 6 -7.61 -1.57 -6.44
CA GLY A 6 -7.34 -2.16 -7.75
C GLY A 6 -8.56 -2.14 -8.69
N LYS A 7 -9.76 -2.42 -8.15
CA LYS A 7 -11.03 -2.40 -8.89
C LYS A 7 -11.46 -0.99 -9.28
N ASN A 8 -11.45 -0.08 -8.31
CA ASN A 8 -12.11 1.22 -8.42
C ASN A 8 -11.19 2.35 -8.87
N SER A 9 -9.87 2.13 -8.95
CA SER A 9 -8.88 3.14 -9.38
C SER A 9 -9.21 3.85 -10.70
N ARG A 10 -9.97 3.19 -11.60
CA ARG A 10 -10.42 3.75 -12.89
C ARG A 10 -11.56 4.77 -12.75
N GLN A 11 -12.44 4.58 -11.76
CA GLN A 11 -13.61 5.41 -11.50
C GLN A 11 -13.32 6.47 -10.44
N MET A 12 -12.40 6.20 -9.50
CA MET A 12 -12.03 7.11 -8.42
C MET A 12 -11.60 8.49 -8.91
N LYS A 13 -10.86 8.60 -10.03
CA LYS A 13 -10.48 9.93 -10.57
C LYS A 13 -11.72 10.76 -10.96
N GLY A 14 -12.63 10.17 -11.73
CA GLY A 14 -13.85 10.85 -12.18
C GLY A 14 -14.85 11.11 -11.05
N GLU A 15 -14.93 10.20 -10.07
CA GLU A 15 -15.75 10.39 -8.87
C GLU A 15 -15.21 11.49 -7.96
N LEU A 16 -13.89 11.57 -7.77
CA LEU A 16 -13.25 12.63 -6.99
C LEU A 16 -13.39 13.99 -7.70
N GLU A 17 -13.13 14.06 -9.00
CA GLU A 17 -13.31 15.28 -9.81
C GLU A 17 -14.79 15.72 -9.82
N GLY A 18 -15.71 14.78 -10.01
CA GLY A 18 -17.15 15.05 -10.03
C GLY A 18 -17.75 15.40 -8.66
N SER A 19 -17.23 14.83 -7.57
CA SER A 19 -17.64 15.18 -6.20
C SER A 19 -17.06 16.53 -5.78
N MET A 20 -15.82 16.83 -6.19
CA MET A 20 -15.20 18.13 -5.97
C MET A 20 -15.96 19.23 -6.74
N ALA A 21 -16.30 19.00 -8.01
CA ALA A 21 -17.09 19.92 -8.82
C ALA A 21 -18.50 20.18 -8.25
N ARG A 22 -19.18 19.15 -7.71
CA ARG A 22 -20.49 19.30 -7.05
C ARG A 22 -20.39 20.07 -5.72
N THR A 23 -19.40 19.75 -4.90
CA THR A 23 -19.19 20.43 -3.60
C THR A 23 -18.80 21.91 -3.77
N LEU A 24 -18.12 22.25 -4.87
CA LEU A 24 -17.78 23.64 -5.20
C LEU A 24 -18.89 24.38 -5.98
N GLY A 25 -19.77 23.65 -6.68
CA GLY A 25 -20.75 24.22 -7.60
C GLY A 25 -22.15 24.47 -7.04
N GLU A 26 -22.62 23.70 -6.06
CA GLU A 26 -24.02 23.79 -5.57
C GLU A 26 -24.19 24.64 -4.30
N HIS A 27 -23.17 24.77 -3.44
CA HIS A 27 -23.19 25.65 -2.26
C HIS A 27 -21.76 26.04 -1.88
N GLU A 28 -21.51 27.33 -1.60
CA GLU A 28 -20.19 27.98 -1.34
C GLU A 28 -19.30 27.39 -0.21
N SER A 29 -19.66 26.26 0.40
CA SER A 29 -18.95 25.73 1.56
C SER A 29 -17.98 24.61 1.19
N GLY A 30 -16.82 24.98 0.64
CA GLY A 30 -15.66 24.08 0.44
C GLY A 30 -15.11 23.46 1.74
N TRP A 31 -15.72 23.77 2.89
CA TRP A 31 -15.37 23.26 4.22
C TRP A 31 -15.40 21.74 4.33
N GLY A 32 -16.26 21.04 3.57
CA GLY A 32 -16.27 19.58 3.57
C GLY A 32 -14.93 18.97 3.10
N VAL A 33 -14.32 19.56 2.07
CA VAL A 33 -13.01 19.14 1.56
C VAL A 33 -11.90 19.45 2.58
N VAL A 34 -11.99 20.62 3.22
CA VAL A 34 -11.04 21.02 4.28
C VAL A 34 -11.06 20.04 5.44
N TRP A 35 -12.24 19.69 5.96
CA TRP A 35 -12.36 18.76 7.09
C TRP A 35 -11.88 17.34 6.73
N ILE A 36 -12.19 16.85 5.53
CA ILE A 36 -11.69 15.55 5.07
C ILE A 36 -10.16 15.57 4.99
N ALA A 37 -9.56 16.64 4.46
CA ALA A 37 -8.10 16.78 4.40
C ALA A 37 -7.49 16.84 5.80
N VAL A 38 -8.05 17.65 6.72
CA VAL A 38 -7.57 17.78 8.10
C VAL A 38 -7.64 16.44 8.84
N LEU A 39 -8.75 15.72 8.74
CA LEU A 39 -8.92 14.42 9.41
C LEU A 39 -8.01 13.33 8.82
N ALA A 40 -7.88 13.29 7.49
CA ALA A 40 -7.01 12.33 6.82
C ALA A 40 -5.54 12.57 7.20
N VAL A 41 -5.06 13.82 7.10
CA VAL A 41 -3.69 14.17 7.48
C VAL A 41 -3.46 13.99 8.98
N GLY A 42 -4.42 14.38 9.81
CA GLY A 42 -4.36 14.22 11.26
C GLY A 42 -4.20 12.78 11.69
N ARG A 43 -4.99 11.85 11.14
CA ARG A 43 -4.90 10.42 11.46
C ARG A 43 -3.54 9.83 11.08
N GLU A 44 -3.14 9.98 9.83
CA GLU A 44 -1.88 9.41 9.32
C GLU A 44 -0.67 10.05 10.02
N GLY A 45 -0.76 11.35 10.33
CA GLY A 45 0.24 12.08 11.11
C GLY A 45 0.35 11.58 12.55
N MET A 46 -0.77 11.28 13.22
CA MET A 46 -0.77 10.72 14.57
C MET A 46 -0.16 9.32 14.60
N GLU A 47 -0.52 8.44 13.67
CA GLU A 47 0.07 7.09 13.56
C GLU A 47 1.60 7.20 13.36
N THR A 48 2.04 8.06 12.43
CA THR A 48 3.47 8.31 12.18
C THR A 48 4.19 8.87 13.41
N ALA A 49 3.60 9.85 14.10
CA ALA A 49 4.17 10.45 15.30
C ALA A 49 4.32 9.44 16.43
N LEU A 50 3.33 8.55 16.61
CA LEU A 50 3.38 7.48 17.61
C LEU A 50 4.50 6.47 17.31
N PHE A 51 4.66 6.07 16.04
CA PHE A 51 5.75 5.16 15.65
C PHE A 51 7.14 5.79 15.84
N ILE A 52 7.32 7.05 15.44
CA ILE A 52 8.58 7.77 15.66
C ILE A 52 8.84 7.90 17.16
N TRP A 53 7.85 8.30 17.95
CA TRP A 53 8.00 8.45 19.40
C TRP A 53 8.41 7.14 20.08
N ALA A 54 7.76 6.03 19.76
CA ALA A 54 8.10 4.71 20.30
C ALA A 54 9.53 4.30 19.94
N THR A 55 9.93 4.51 18.69
CA THR A 55 11.28 4.19 18.18
C THR A 55 12.35 5.06 18.84
N VAL A 56 12.11 6.37 18.94
CA VAL A 56 13.02 7.34 19.54
C VAL A 56 13.19 7.05 21.03
N ARG A 57 12.10 6.78 21.75
CA ARG A 57 12.15 6.44 23.17
C ARG A 57 13.02 5.21 23.43
N SER A 58 12.93 4.18 22.58
CA SER A 58 13.77 2.99 22.66
C SER A 58 15.23 3.22 22.28
N SER A 59 15.54 4.28 21.51
CA SER A 59 16.88 4.51 20.94
C SER A 59 17.71 5.56 21.70
N ILE A 60 17.04 6.51 22.36
CA ILE A 60 17.65 7.59 23.16
C ILE A 60 18.51 7.03 24.30
N GLU A 61 18.19 5.84 24.84
CA GLU A 61 18.97 5.17 25.88
C GLU A 61 20.42 4.86 25.45
N ASN A 62 20.68 4.75 24.14
CA ASN A 62 22.00 4.44 23.61
C ASN A 62 22.78 5.68 23.13
N ASN A 63 22.14 6.56 22.34
CA ASN A 63 22.80 7.76 21.83
C ASN A 63 21.78 8.82 21.37
N VAL A 64 21.58 9.85 22.18
CA VAL A 64 20.61 10.93 21.94
C VAL A 64 20.94 11.73 20.67
N ALA A 65 22.22 12.04 20.45
CA ALA A 65 22.65 12.87 19.33
C ALA A 65 22.43 12.13 17.99
N ALA A 66 22.89 10.88 17.90
CA ALA A 66 22.72 10.08 16.69
C ALA A 66 21.23 9.83 16.36
N THR A 67 20.41 9.55 17.38
CA THR A 67 18.97 9.33 17.21
C THR A 67 18.27 10.59 16.69
N THR A 68 18.57 11.75 17.29
CA THR A 68 17.97 13.03 16.87
C THR A 68 18.36 13.38 15.43
N THR A 69 19.63 13.23 15.07
CA THR A 69 20.10 13.47 13.71
C THR A 69 19.44 12.53 12.71
N GLY A 70 19.30 11.24 13.03
CA GLY A 70 18.63 10.26 12.17
C GLY A 70 17.16 10.61 11.91
N VAL A 71 16.42 11.00 12.95
CA VAL A 71 15.00 11.41 12.82
C VAL A 71 14.86 12.65 11.96
N VAL A 72 15.67 13.69 12.22
CA VAL A 72 15.63 14.94 11.45
C VAL A 72 15.99 14.69 9.99
N LEU A 73 17.04 13.91 9.72
CA LEU A 73 17.45 13.57 8.36
C LEU A 73 16.37 12.75 7.64
N GLY A 74 15.79 11.75 8.30
CA GLY A 74 14.68 10.96 7.77
C GLY A 74 13.46 11.81 7.43
N LEU A 75 13.11 12.77 8.30
CA LEU A 75 12.02 13.71 8.06
C LEU A 75 12.28 14.61 6.86
N ILE A 76 13.51 15.13 6.71
CA ILE A 76 13.92 15.92 5.55
C ILE A 76 13.77 15.09 4.26
N ILE A 77 14.25 13.84 4.26
CA ILE A 77 14.11 12.93 3.12
C ILE A 77 12.63 12.67 2.80
N ALA A 78 11.80 12.44 3.81
CA ALA A 78 10.35 12.24 3.64
C ALA A 78 9.67 13.48 3.02
N ILE A 79 10.04 14.69 3.44
CA ILE A 79 9.53 15.94 2.85
C ILE A 79 9.95 16.06 1.37
N ILE A 80 11.21 15.76 1.06
CA ILE A 80 11.72 15.81 -0.33
C ILE A 80 10.98 14.80 -1.21
N LEU A 81 10.82 13.56 -0.74
CA LEU A 81 10.08 12.52 -1.44
C LEU A 81 8.60 12.91 -1.61
N GLY A 82 7.96 13.43 -0.57
CA GLY A 82 6.58 13.91 -0.62
C GLY A 82 6.40 15.03 -1.66
N TRP A 83 7.31 15.99 -1.69
CA TRP A 83 7.32 17.06 -2.69
C TRP A 83 7.55 16.52 -4.11
N ALA A 84 8.47 15.57 -4.28
CA ALA A 84 8.72 14.93 -5.57
C ALA A 84 7.49 14.17 -6.08
N VAL A 85 6.79 13.45 -5.20
CA VAL A 85 5.53 12.76 -5.51
C VAL A 85 4.44 13.78 -5.85
N TYR A 86 4.27 14.85 -5.07
CA TYR A 86 3.29 15.90 -5.35
C TYR A 86 3.50 16.53 -6.74
N LYS A 87 4.73 16.89 -7.07
CA LYS A 87 5.09 17.45 -8.38
C LYS A 87 4.93 16.43 -9.51
N GLY A 88 5.19 15.14 -9.23
CA GLY A 88 5.04 14.04 -10.18
C GLY A 88 3.60 13.57 -10.39
N ALA A 89 2.72 13.74 -9.39
CA ALA A 89 1.37 13.18 -9.37
C ALA A 89 0.50 13.64 -10.55
N ALA A 90 0.68 14.88 -11.01
CA ALA A 90 -0.03 15.41 -12.17
C ALA A 90 0.37 14.73 -13.50
N ARG A 91 1.56 14.10 -13.56
CA ARG A 91 2.09 13.41 -14.76
C ARG A 91 2.10 11.88 -14.63
N ILE A 92 1.84 11.32 -13.45
CA ILE A 92 1.88 9.88 -13.20
C ILE A 92 0.56 9.23 -13.60
N ASN A 93 0.66 8.07 -14.26
CA ASN A 93 -0.51 7.22 -14.49
C ASN A 93 -0.99 6.62 -13.16
N MET A 94 -2.12 7.10 -12.64
CA MET A 94 -2.69 6.64 -11.38
C MET A 94 -2.87 5.12 -11.32
N ARG A 95 -3.20 4.46 -12.44
CA ARG A 95 -3.29 3.00 -12.50
C ARG A 95 -1.94 2.33 -12.19
N MET A 96 -0.86 2.86 -12.76
CA MET A 96 0.48 2.33 -12.54
C MET A 96 0.92 2.57 -11.10
N PHE A 97 0.64 3.76 -10.56
CA PHE A 97 0.92 4.10 -9.18
C PHE A 97 0.26 3.13 -8.20
N PHE A 98 -1.06 2.93 -8.29
CA PHE A 98 -1.80 2.00 -7.43
C PHE A 98 -1.40 0.54 -7.63
N ALA A 99 -1.01 0.15 -8.85
CA ALA A 99 -0.52 -1.20 -9.10
C ALA A 99 0.81 -1.45 -8.40
N VAL A 100 1.76 -0.51 -8.51
CA VAL A 100 3.09 -0.64 -7.89
C VAL A 100 2.98 -0.56 -6.37
N THR A 101 2.27 0.43 -5.82
CA THR A 101 2.10 0.55 -4.37
C THR A 101 1.29 -0.61 -3.80
N GLY A 102 0.29 -1.11 -4.53
CA GLY A 102 -0.48 -2.30 -4.14
C GLY A 102 0.37 -3.56 -4.08
N ILE A 103 1.22 -3.82 -5.08
CA ILE A 103 2.19 -4.94 -5.05
C ILE A 103 3.12 -4.79 -3.84
N PHE A 104 3.71 -3.60 -3.68
CA PHE A 104 4.60 -3.31 -2.56
C PHE A 104 3.95 -3.62 -1.19
N LEU A 105 2.71 -3.16 -0.98
CA LEU A 105 1.98 -3.43 0.27
C LEU A 105 1.65 -4.91 0.47
N ILE A 106 1.46 -5.69 -0.59
CA ILE A 106 1.25 -7.14 -0.49
C ILE A 106 2.50 -7.82 0.06
N PHE A 107 3.70 -7.43 -0.40
CA PHE A 107 4.96 -7.95 0.13
C PHE A 107 5.17 -7.59 1.61
N VAL A 108 4.88 -6.34 1.99
CA VAL A 108 4.92 -5.89 3.40
C VAL A 108 3.99 -6.74 4.26
N ALA A 109 2.74 -6.95 3.82
CA ALA A 109 1.77 -7.75 4.55
C ALA A 109 2.18 -9.23 4.66
N ALA A 110 2.81 -9.79 3.63
CA ALA A 110 3.39 -11.14 3.68
C ALA A 110 4.48 -11.24 4.77
N GLY A 111 5.34 -10.21 4.86
CA GLY A 111 6.33 -10.08 5.93
C GLY A 111 5.72 -10.07 7.32
N ILE A 112 4.70 -9.23 7.53
CA ILE A 112 3.97 -9.14 8.81
C ILE A 112 3.32 -10.49 9.17
N CYS A 113 2.76 -11.21 8.20
CA CYS A 113 2.18 -12.53 8.42
C CYS A 113 3.23 -13.55 8.88
N SER A 114 4.39 -13.59 8.19
CA SER A 114 5.54 -14.41 8.58
C SER A 114 6.03 -14.07 9.99
N TYR A 115 6.15 -12.78 10.31
CA TYR A 115 6.54 -12.30 11.64
C TYR A 115 5.56 -12.79 12.72
N GLY A 116 4.24 -12.63 12.51
CA GLY A 116 3.22 -13.08 13.46
C GLY A 116 3.23 -14.59 13.71
N ILE A 117 3.58 -15.41 12.70
CA ILE A 117 3.79 -16.85 12.91
C ILE A 117 5.00 -17.11 13.81
N GLY A 118 6.05 -16.29 13.69
CA GLY A 118 7.19 -16.33 14.61
C GLY A 118 6.77 -16.08 16.05
N ASP A 119 6.04 -14.98 16.29
CA ASP A 119 5.53 -14.64 17.62
C ASP A 119 4.65 -15.77 18.21
N LEU A 120 3.83 -16.43 17.38
CA LEU A 120 3.02 -17.58 17.81
C LEU A 120 3.86 -18.82 18.13
N GLN A 121 4.99 -19.02 17.44
CA GLN A 121 5.94 -20.10 17.76
C GLN A 121 6.72 -19.81 19.04
N GLU A 122 7.12 -18.55 19.26
CA GLU A 122 7.78 -18.11 20.49
C GLU A 122 6.85 -18.21 21.71
N ALA A 123 5.55 -17.90 21.53
CA ALA A 123 4.52 -18.07 22.53
C ALA A 123 4.13 -19.55 22.78
N GLY A 124 4.69 -20.50 22.03
CA GLY A 124 4.41 -21.93 22.17
C GLY A 124 3.05 -22.40 21.64
N VAL A 125 2.33 -21.54 20.90
CA VAL A 125 1.03 -21.89 20.29
C VAL A 125 1.23 -22.82 19.09
N ILE A 126 2.30 -22.61 18.31
CA ILE A 126 2.63 -23.39 17.12
C ILE A 126 4.01 -24.04 17.34
N PRO A 127 4.19 -25.35 17.07
CA PRO A 127 5.49 -26.00 17.22
C PRO A 127 6.48 -25.57 16.12
N GLY A 128 7.76 -25.89 16.30
CA GLY A 128 8.79 -25.71 15.27
C GLY A 128 9.58 -24.39 15.35
N VAL A 129 9.62 -23.75 16.52
CA VAL A 129 10.45 -22.55 16.76
C VAL A 129 11.94 -22.76 16.46
N MET A 130 12.46 -23.99 16.67
CA MET A 130 13.86 -24.36 16.37
C MET A 130 14.06 -24.91 14.95
N ASN A 131 13.00 -25.07 14.17
CA ASN A 131 13.07 -25.63 12.83
C ASN A 131 13.31 -24.52 11.80
N HIS A 132 14.55 -24.04 11.74
CA HIS A 132 14.97 -23.00 10.80
C HIS A 132 15.05 -23.52 9.36
N ALA A 133 14.51 -22.75 8.42
CA ALA A 133 14.55 -23.08 6.99
C ALA A 133 15.95 -22.84 6.40
N TRP A 134 16.60 -21.76 6.84
CA TRP A 134 17.99 -21.44 6.51
C TRP A 134 18.57 -20.55 7.61
N ASN A 135 19.90 -20.44 7.63
CA ASN A 135 20.60 -19.48 8.48
C ASN A 135 21.67 -18.76 7.66
N ILE A 136 21.38 -17.51 7.30
CA ILE A 136 22.29 -16.61 6.57
C ILE A 136 22.80 -15.47 7.45
N SER A 137 22.67 -15.58 8.77
CA SER A 137 23.15 -14.56 9.72
C SER A 137 24.66 -14.30 9.58
N HIS A 138 25.43 -15.30 9.16
CA HIS A 138 26.86 -15.17 8.91
C HIS A 138 27.21 -14.28 7.70
N LEU A 139 26.27 -14.07 6.78
CA LEU A 139 26.45 -13.18 5.63
C LEU A 139 26.03 -11.74 5.94
N LEU A 140 25.44 -11.49 7.11
CA LEU A 140 25.03 -10.14 7.47
C LEU A 140 26.27 -9.27 7.70
N PRO A 141 26.36 -8.10 7.04
CA PRO A 141 27.38 -7.13 7.36
C PRO A 141 27.31 -6.77 8.85
N GLU A 142 28.47 -6.59 9.48
CA GLU A 142 28.54 -6.10 10.85
C GLU A 142 27.80 -4.76 10.98
N ASN A 143 27.30 -4.43 12.17
CA ASN A 143 26.59 -3.18 12.46
C ASN A 143 27.39 -1.91 12.14
N THR A 144 28.72 -2.01 12.05
CA THR A 144 29.64 -0.92 11.67
C THR A 144 29.75 -0.74 10.15
N SER A 145 29.28 -1.71 9.37
CA SER A 145 29.32 -1.66 7.90
C SER A 145 28.39 -0.59 7.33
N PRO A 146 28.83 0.22 6.36
CA PRO A 146 27.98 1.16 5.63
C PRO A 146 26.82 0.52 4.85
N LEU A 147 26.77 -0.82 4.75
CA LEU A 147 25.70 -1.55 4.08
C LEU A 147 24.64 -2.09 5.04
N TYR A 148 24.89 -2.04 6.36
CA TYR A 148 23.99 -2.59 7.38
C TYR A 148 22.59 -1.96 7.34
N TRP A 149 22.49 -0.67 6.97
CA TRP A 149 21.20 0.03 6.87
C TRP A 149 20.24 -0.62 5.86
N ILE A 150 20.75 -1.28 4.81
CA ILE A 150 19.90 -1.98 3.83
C ILE A 150 19.15 -3.13 4.51
N TYR A 151 19.86 -3.88 5.35
CA TYR A 151 19.24 -4.93 6.17
C TYR A 151 18.24 -4.34 7.15
N VAL A 152 18.58 -3.25 7.85
CA VAL A 152 17.68 -2.58 8.80
C VAL A 152 16.39 -2.13 8.12
N VAL A 153 16.48 -1.51 6.94
CA VAL A 153 15.32 -1.07 6.15
C VAL A 153 14.52 -2.28 5.66
N GLY A 154 15.18 -3.33 5.16
CA GLY A 154 14.53 -4.55 4.71
C GLY A 154 13.79 -5.27 5.85
N GLN A 155 14.41 -5.36 7.02
CA GLN A 155 13.81 -5.89 8.23
C GLN A 155 12.62 -5.02 8.66
N ALA A 156 12.79 -3.71 8.78
CA ALA A 156 11.71 -2.82 9.23
C ALA A 156 10.51 -2.78 8.27
N MET A 157 10.74 -2.85 6.96
CA MET A 157 9.68 -2.73 5.96
C MET A 157 9.01 -4.06 5.62
N PHE A 158 9.79 -5.14 5.50
CA PHE A 158 9.30 -6.43 5.02
C PHE A 158 9.43 -7.55 6.06
N GLN A 159 9.83 -7.22 7.29
CA GLN A 159 10.07 -8.19 8.37
C GLN A 159 11.04 -9.31 7.93
N ILE A 160 12.08 -8.94 7.16
CA ILE A 160 13.10 -9.89 6.71
C ILE A 160 13.80 -10.51 7.92
N ASN A 161 13.73 -11.83 8.02
CA ASN A 161 14.43 -12.62 9.02
C ASN A 161 15.55 -13.42 8.34
N VAL A 162 16.74 -13.40 8.94
CA VAL A 162 17.95 -14.08 8.45
C VAL A 162 18.01 -15.56 8.82
N GLN A 163 17.17 -15.95 9.77
CA GLN A 163 17.01 -17.31 10.29
C GLN A 163 15.52 -17.68 10.46
N PRO A 164 14.69 -17.54 9.39
CA PRO A 164 13.26 -17.80 9.51
C PRO A 164 13.00 -19.29 9.72
N THR A 165 11.93 -19.61 10.44
CA THR A 165 11.48 -21.01 10.55
C THR A 165 10.81 -21.47 9.27
N VAL A 166 10.73 -22.79 9.07
CA VAL A 166 10.00 -23.37 7.93
C VAL A 166 8.54 -22.90 7.91
N ALA A 167 7.91 -22.78 9.08
CA ALA A 167 6.53 -22.30 9.19
C ALA A 167 6.37 -20.84 8.75
N GLN A 168 7.31 -19.98 9.13
CA GLN A 168 7.35 -18.57 8.71
C GLN A 168 7.47 -18.45 7.18
N VAL A 169 8.36 -19.23 6.56
CA VAL A 169 8.54 -19.26 5.10
C VAL A 169 7.30 -19.75 4.37
N ILE A 170 6.68 -20.81 4.88
CA ILE A 170 5.41 -21.34 4.32
C ILE A 170 4.33 -20.27 4.43
N ALA A 171 4.16 -19.64 5.59
CA ALA A 171 3.15 -18.61 5.79
C ALA A 171 3.34 -17.42 4.85
N TRP A 172 4.60 -17.00 4.64
CA TRP A 172 4.93 -15.95 3.69
C TRP A 172 4.49 -16.31 2.27
N TRP A 173 4.82 -17.51 1.78
CA TRP A 173 4.43 -17.96 0.44
C TRP A 173 2.92 -18.20 0.28
N VAL A 174 2.28 -18.79 1.29
CA VAL A 174 0.83 -19.07 1.32
C VAL A 174 0.02 -17.78 1.32
N TYR A 175 0.53 -16.70 1.92
CA TYR A 175 -0.08 -15.39 1.81
C TYR A 175 0.27 -14.72 0.47
N LEU A 176 1.56 -14.63 0.14
CA LEU A 176 2.03 -13.85 -1.00
C LEU A 176 1.49 -14.35 -2.33
N VAL A 177 1.61 -15.64 -2.63
CA VAL A 177 1.29 -16.17 -3.98
C VAL A 177 -0.18 -16.00 -4.32
N PRO A 178 -1.14 -16.45 -3.50
CA PRO A 178 -2.56 -16.28 -3.83
C PRO A 178 -2.95 -14.80 -3.93
N VAL A 179 -2.52 -13.97 -2.98
CA VAL A 179 -2.89 -12.54 -2.93
C VAL A 179 -2.31 -11.79 -4.13
N LEU A 180 -1.04 -12.03 -4.45
CA LEU A 180 -0.38 -11.40 -5.60
C LEU A 180 -0.99 -11.84 -6.93
N VAL A 181 -1.27 -13.14 -7.09
CA VAL A 181 -1.92 -13.67 -8.30
C VAL A 181 -3.30 -13.04 -8.48
N LEU A 182 -4.13 -13.04 -7.44
CA LEU A 182 -5.46 -12.41 -7.49
C LEU A 182 -5.37 -10.92 -7.82
N PHE A 183 -4.41 -10.21 -7.23
CA PHE A 183 -4.22 -8.77 -7.48
C PHE A 183 -3.78 -8.49 -8.93
N ILE A 184 -2.87 -9.28 -9.47
CA ILE A 184 -2.42 -9.15 -10.87
C ILE A 184 -3.57 -9.49 -11.84
N LEU A 185 -4.32 -10.56 -11.58
CA LEU A 185 -5.49 -10.93 -12.40
C LEU A 185 -6.53 -9.82 -12.41
N GLN A 186 -6.71 -9.15 -11.27
CA GLN A 186 -7.60 -8.01 -11.14
C GLN A 186 -7.13 -6.78 -11.93
N ILE A 187 -5.84 -6.41 -11.82
CA ILE A 187 -5.28 -5.27 -12.57
C ILE A 187 -5.35 -5.51 -14.08
N ARG A 188 -5.16 -6.76 -14.53
CA ARG A 188 -5.22 -7.18 -15.94
C ARG A 188 -6.65 -7.30 -16.48
N GLY A 189 -7.68 -7.10 -15.65
CA GLY A 189 -9.08 -6.99 -16.10
C GLY A 189 -9.79 -8.31 -16.41
N LYS A 190 -9.22 -9.48 -16.04
CA LYS A 190 -9.82 -10.79 -16.36
C LYS A 190 -10.93 -11.22 -15.41
N VAL A 191 -11.01 -10.65 -14.21
CA VAL A 191 -11.87 -11.19 -13.14
C VAL A 191 -13.30 -10.63 -13.18
N PHE A 192 -13.54 -9.47 -13.81
CA PHE A 192 -14.89 -8.93 -14.01
C PHE A 192 -14.92 -8.06 -15.27
N ALA A 193 -15.15 -8.68 -16.43
CA ALA A 193 -15.75 -7.96 -17.55
C ALA A 193 -17.24 -7.75 -17.19
N PRO A 194 -17.75 -6.51 -17.11
CA PRO A 194 -19.19 -6.31 -17.06
C PRO A 194 -19.76 -6.92 -18.34
N SER A 195 -20.70 -7.86 -18.22
CA SER A 195 -21.55 -8.24 -19.34
C SER A 195 -22.16 -6.95 -19.88
N ALA A 196 -21.74 -6.54 -21.07
CA ALA A 196 -22.26 -5.32 -21.69
C ALA A 196 -23.79 -5.43 -21.73
N PRO A 197 -24.54 -4.38 -21.33
CA PRO A 197 -25.96 -4.37 -21.56
C PRO A 197 -26.16 -4.49 -23.08
N SER A 198 -26.84 -5.55 -23.50
CA SER A 198 -27.28 -5.71 -24.88
C SER A 198 -28.10 -4.48 -25.24
N THR A 199 -27.52 -3.54 -25.96
CA THR A 199 -28.26 -2.53 -26.70
C THR A 199 -29.06 -3.28 -27.75
N SER A 200 -30.27 -3.69 -27.36
CA SER A 200 -31.30 -4.13 -28.27
C SER A 200 -31.57 -2.98 -29.23
N SER A 201 -30.97 -3.08 -30.40
CA SER A 201 -31.28 -2.30 -31.58
C SER A 201 -32.75 -2.47 -31.94
N ALA A 202 -33.59 -1.58 -31.44
CA ALA A 202 -34.97 -1.39 -31.91
C ALA A 202 -35.22 0.10 -32.19
N SER A 203 -34.36 0.69 -33.02
CA SER A 203 -34.65 1.94 -33.72
C SER A 203 -34.24 1.77 -35.18
N ALA A 204 -35.04 0.98 -35.90
CA ALA A 204 -34.96 0.85 -37.36
C ALA A 204 -36.32 0.37 -37.89
N ARG A 205 -37.33 1.22 -37.76
CA ARG A 205 -38.49 1.22 -38.65
C ARG A 205 -39.22 2.56 -38.59
N SER A 206 -38.54 3.60 -39.04
CA SER A 206 -39.17 4.81 -39.57
C SER A 206 -38.60 5.03 -40.97
N ALA A 207 -39.40 4.72 -41.98
CA ALA A 207 -39.47 5.38 -43.29
C ALA A 207 -40.11 4.44 -44.33
N ALA A 208 -41.38 4.67 -44.65
CA ALA A 208 -41.92 4.46 -46.00
C ALA A 208 -43.09 5.42 -46.22
N PRO A 209 -43.06 6.30 -47.23
CA PRO A 209 -44.18 7.15 -47.64
C PRO A 209 -44.95 6.53 -48.82
N ALA A 210 -46.30 6.60 -48.82
CA ALA A 210 -47.20 6.37 -49.97
C ALA A 210 -48.63 6.79 -49.55
N THR A 211 -49.15 7.96 -49.98
CA THR A 211 -50.05 8.21 -51.14
C THR A 211 -51.49 7.69 -51.04
N ASP A 212 -52.44 8.60 -51.36
CA ASP A 212 -53.89 8.42 -51.67
C ASP A 212 -54.79 7.90 -50.53
N LYS A 213 -55.91 8.53 -50.13
CA LYS A 213 -56.97 9.30 -50.82
C LYS A 213 -57.72 10.19 -49.83
#